data_AF-A0A2I0PN57-F1
#
_entry.id   AF-A0A2I0PN57-F1
#
_cell.length_a   1.000
_cell.length_b   1.000
_cell.length_c   1.000
_cell.angle_alpha   90.00
_cell.angle_beta   90.00
_cell.angle_gamma   90.00
#
_symmetry.space_group_name_H-M   'P 1'
#
loop_
_entity.id
_entity.type
_entity.pdbx_description
1 polymer ?
#
loop_
_entity_poly.entity_id
_entity_poly.type
_entity_poly.pdbx_seq_one_letter_code
_entity_poly.pdbx_strand_id
1 'polypeptide(L)' 'MYDSDDQIKECKQTLEKLIGKKIMEIDFKSYDDECWRVYINTDKGKMVMTFCKKWSCPVVELREDASFQEPDF' A
#
# COMPACT_ATOMS: atom_id res chain seq x y z
N MET A 1 -16.46 -4.50 15.16
CA MET A 1 -15.35 -5.47 15.22
C MET A 1 -14.23 -4.88 14.40
N TYR A 2 -13.16 -4.46 15.08
CA TYR A 2 -11.93 -3.95 14.48
C TYR A 2 -11.18 -5.16 13.90
N ASP A 3 -10.63 -5.01 12.70
CA ASP A 3 -9.90 -5.95 11.82
C ASP A 3 -9.66 -7.39 12.34
N SER A 4 -9.97 -8.39 11.51
CA SER A 4 -9.60 -9.79 11.76
C SER A 4 -8.08 -9.93 11.85
N ASP A 5 -7.57 -10.87 12.66
CA ASP A 5 -6.14 -11.17 12.76
C ASP A 5 -5.49 -11.44 11.39
N ASP A 6 -6.26 -12.02 10.46
CA ASP A 6 -5.83 -12.26 9.07
C ASP A 6 -5.58 -10.95 8.31
N GLN A 7 -6.46 -9.96 8.46
CA GLN A 7 -6.32 -8.65 7.81
C GLN A 7 -5.11 -7.88 8.36
N ILE A 8 -4.85 -7.98 9.67
CA ILE A 8 -3.66 -7.38 10.29
C ILE A 8 -2.39 -8.05 9.75
N LYS A 9 -2.39 -9.37 9.58
CA LYS A 9 -1.27 -10.12 9.03
C LYS A 9 -1.00 -9.75 7.58
N GLU A 10 -2.02 -9.72 6.73
CA GLU A 10 -1.88 -9.33 5.32
C GLU A 10 -1.37 -7.90 5.16
N CYS A 11 -1.89 -6.97 5.96
CA CYS A 11 -1.44 -5.59 6.00
C CYS A 11 0.06 -5.47 6.37
N LYS A 12 0.51 -6.17 7.42
CA LYS A 12 1.93 -6.21 7.81
C LYS A 12 2.82 -6.78 6.70
N GLN A 13 2.44 -7.93 6.14
CA GLN A 13 3.20 -8.57 5.06
C GLN A 13 3.30 -7.68 3.81
N THR A 14 2.25 -6.91 3.53
CA THR A 14 2.26 -6.02 2.38
C THR A 14 3.11 -4.77 2.64
N LEU A 15 3.12 -4.25 3.87
CA LEU A 15 4.04 -3.19 4.30
C LEU A 15 5.51 -3.60 4.28
N GLU A 16 5.82 -4.85 4.63
CA GLU A 16 7.18 -5.39 4.53
C GLU A 16 7.73 -5.36 3.10
N LYS A 17 6.86 -5.39 2.07
CA LYS A 17 7.29 -5.25 0.67
C LYS A 17 7.82 -3.85 0.33
N LEU A 18 7.68 -2.86 1.21
CA LEU A 18 8.36 -1.56 1.08
C LEU A 18 9.81 -1.60 1.57
N ILE A 19 10.21 -2.60 2.36
CA ILE A 19 11.56 -2.71 2.89
C ILE A 19 12.54 -2.83 1.71
N GLY A 20 13.55 -1.96 1.70
CA GLY A 20 14.55 -1.91 0.62
C GLY A 20 14.10 -1.20 -0.66
N LYS A 21 12.88 -0.66 -0.71
CA LYS A 21 12.43 0.23 -1.79
C LYS A 21 12.71 1.69 -1.41
N LYS A 22 13.13 2.50 -2.39
CA LYS A 22 13.36 3.93 -2.18
C LYS A 22 12.04 4.66 -2.39
N ILE A 23 11.54 5.30 -1.34
CA ILE A 23 10.36 6.18 -1.45
C ILE A 23 10.78 7.44 -2.21
N MET A 24 10.07 7.72 -3.29
CA MET A 24 10.28 8.92 -4.10
C MET A 24 9.29 10.02 -3.72
N GLU A 25 8.03 9.65 -3.49
CA GLU A 25 6.96 10.58 -3.23
C GLU A 25 5.87 9.91 -2.38
N ILE A 26 5.24 10.70 -1.51
CA ILE A 26 4.07 10.28 -0.72
C ILE A 26 2.98 11.33 -0.88
N ASP A 27 1.81 10.92 -1.36
CA ASP A 27 0.61 11.74 -1.45
C ASP A 27 -0.48 11.25 -0.51
N PHE A 28 -1.18 12.18 0.12
CA PHE A 28 -2.34 11.91 0.98
C PHE A 28 -3.60 12.53 0.37
N LYS A 29 -4.65 11.72 0.21
CA LYS A 29 -5.96 12.20 -0.24
C LYS A 29 -7.06 11.68 0.66
N SER A 30 -7.98 12.55 1.07
CA SER A 30 -9.24 12.10 1.67
C SER A 30 -10.01 11.29 0.64
N TYR A 31 -10.43 10.09 1.01
CA TYR A 31 -11.29 9.24 0.19
C TYR A 31 -12.76 9.36 0.62
N ASP A 32 -12.99 9.48 1.94
CA ASP A 32 -14.27 9.71 2.58
C ASP A 32 -14.04 10.40 3.96
N ASP A 33 -15.10 10.80 4.66
CA ASP A 33 -15.03 11.55 5.93
C ASP A 33 -14.27 10.81 7.05
N GLU A 34 -14.16 9.49 6.95
CA GLU A 34 -13.45 8.65 7.93
C GLU A 34 -12.21 7.94 7.35
N CYS A 35 -11.89 8.13 6.06
CA CYS A 35 -10.88 7.35 5.36
C CYS A 35 -9.94 8.20 4.48
N TRP A 36 -8.67 7.83 4.49
CA TRP A 36 -7.60 8.44 3.71
C TRP A 36 -6.95 7.41 2.80
N ARG A 37 -6.59 7.83 1.60
CA ARG A 37 -5.70 7.10 0.70
C ARG A 37 -4.32 7.70 0.73
N VAL A 38 -3.34 6.86 0.99
CA VAL A 38 -1.91 7.17 0.94
C VAL A 38 -1.35 6.51 -0.31
N TYR A 39 -0.77 7.32 -1.18
CA TYR A 39 -0.08 6.84 -2.38
C TYR A 39 1.42 6.95 -2.13
N ILE A 40 2.11 5.83 -2.16
CA ILE A 40 3.56 5.74 -1.98
C ILE A 40 4.14 5.35 -3.33
N ASN A 41 4.78 6.31 -3.99
CA ASN A 41 5.51 6.05 -5.23
C ASN A 41 6.96 5.69 -4.84
N THR A 42 7.43 4.54 -5.29
CA THR A 42 8.81 4.09 -5.10
C THR A 42 9.54 3.99 -6.43
N ASP A 43 10.85 3.80 -6.37
CA ASP A 43 11.69 3.49 -7.53
C ASP A 43 11.30 2.19 -8.26
N LYS A 44 10.47 1.35 -7.63
CA LYS A 44 10.05 0.04 -8.15
C LYS A 44 8.53 -0.09 -8.35
N GLY A 45 7.81 1.02 -8.34
CA GLY A 45 6.38 1.05 -8.62
C GLY A 45 5.57 1.74 -7.53
N LYS A 46 4.26 1.47 -7.50
CA LYS A 46 3.31 2.24 -6.70
C LYS A 46 2.56 1.37 -5.70
N MET A 47 2.47 1.86 -4.48
CA MET A 47 1.64 1.27 -3.43
C MET A 47 0.55 2.25 -3.03
N VAL A 48 -0.67 1.76 -2.91
CA VAL A 48 -1.82 2.54 -2.47
C VAL A 48 -2.35 1.91 -1.19
N MET A 49 -2.44 2.70 -0.13
CA MET A 49 -2.95 2.25 1.14
C MET A 49 -4.22 3.03 1.48
N THR A 50 -5.27 2.33 1.86
CA THR A 50 -6.50 2.93 2.38
C THR A 50 -6.53 2.75 3.89
N PHE A 51 -6.48 3.86 4.62
CA PHE A 51 -6.56 3.91 6.07
C PHE A 51 -7.90 4.50 6.49
N CYS A 52 -8.64 3.85 7.37
CA CYS A 52 -9.86 4.42 7.95
C CYS A 52 -9.69 4.56 9.47
N LYS A 53 -10.33 5.58 10.06
CA LYS A 53 -10.21 5.91 11.50
C LYS A 53 -10.55 4.72 12.42
N LYS A 54 -11.40 3.81 11.96
CA LYS A 54 -11.86 2.62 12.69
C LYS A 54 -11.07 1.35 12.35
N TRP A 55 -9.99 1.44 11.57
CA TRP A 55 -9.16 0.29 11.22
C TRP A 55 -7.84 0.34 12.01
N SER A 56 -7.47 -0.80 12.56
CA SER A 56 -6.16 -1.06 13.17
C SER A 56 -5.08 -1.20 12.11
N CYS A 57 -5.42 -1.70 10.91
CA CYS A 57 -4.49 -1.82 9.79
C CYS A 57 -5.10 -1.37 8.45
N PRO A 58 -4.38 -0.55 7.66
CA PRO A 58 -4.86 -0.13 6.35
C PRO A 58 -4.95 -1.30 5.35
N VAL A 59 -5.93 -1.23 4.45
CA VAL A 59 -6.00 -2.13 3.30
C VAL A 59 -5.02 -1.63 2.25
N VAL A 60 -4.20 -2.53 1.72
CA VAL A 60 -3.09 -2.20 0.84
C VAL A 60 -3.29 -2.81 -0.55
N GLU A 61 -3.24 -1.96 -1.57
CA GLU A 61 -3.20 -2.36 -2.97
C GLU A 61 -1.79 -2.11 -3.54
N LEU A 62 -1.16 -3.15 -4.06
CA LEU A 62 0.09 -3.03 -4.83
C LEU A 62 -0.26 -2.91 -6.30
N ARG A 63 0.27 -1.86 -6.94
CA ARG A 63 0.24 -1.72 -8.40
C ARG A 63 1.68 -1.82 -8.87
N GLU A 64 2.04 -3.03 -9.28
CA GLU A 64 3.30 -3.25 -9.97
C GLU A 64 3.18 -2.58 -11.35
N ASP A 65 4.14 -1.73 -11.68
CA ASP A 65 4.21 -1.13 -13.00
C ASP A 65 4.45 -2.24 -14.03
N ALA A 66 3.46 -2.49 -14.89
CA ALA A 66 3.52 -3.46 -15.97
C ALA A 66 4.60 -3.16 -17.04
N SER A 67 5.46 -2.15 -16.82
CA SER A 67 6.58 -1.80 -17.69
C SER A 67 7.88 -2.54 -17.37
N PHE A 68 7.94 -3.35 -16.31
CA PHE A 68 9.00 -4.35 -16.13
C PHE A 68 8.51 -5.71 -16.61
N GLN A 69 8.32 -5.83 -17.93
CA GLN A 69 8.31 -7.13 -18.57
C GLN A 69 9.80 -7.55 -18.66
N GLU A 70 10.18 -8.60 -17.92
CA GLU A 70 11.49 -9.22 -18.10
C GLU A 70 11.66 -9.55 -19.59
N PRO A 71 12.79 -9.20 -20.25
CA PRO A 71 13.03 -9.71 -21.58
C PRO A 71 13.17 -11.24 -21.48
N ASP A 72 12.30 -11.96 -22.19
CA ASP A 72 12.50 -13.37 -22.52
C ASP A 72 13.91 -13.51 -23.12
N PHE A 73 14.81 -14.17 -22.38
CA PHE A 73 16.12 -14.61 -22.85
C PHE A 73 16.04 -16.05 -23.36
#